data_AF-X0UUJ9-F1
#
_entry.id   AF-X0UUJ9-F1
#
_cell.length_a   1.000
_cell.length_b   1.000
_cell.length_c   1.000
_cell.angle_alpha   90.00
_cell.angle_beta   90.00
_cell.angle_gamma   90.00
#
_symmetry.space_group_name_H-M   'P 1'
#
loop_
_entity.id
_entity.type
_entity.pdbx_description
1 polymer ?
#
loop_
_entity_poly.entity_id
_entity_poly.type
_entity_poly.pdbx_seq_one_letter_code
_entity_poly.pdbx_strand_id
1 'polypeptide(L)'
;MNQDFELKELGQIKYFHCIELDNTNLVINAFTTRTGGVSRTPFDNLNLSYNVGDKESRVAENRKIILDALSIDYRTAVTAQQVHKDKISLVRKEDKGKGAFKYSKGIA
;
A
#
# COMPACT_ATOMS: atom_id res chain seq x y z
N MET A 1 11.88 2.97 22.39
CA MET A 1 11.26 2.89 21.05
C MET A 1 12.38 2.52 20.09
N ASN A 2 12.20 1.49 19.25
CA ASN A 2 13.20 1.15 18.22
C ASN A 2 13.47 2.40 17.38
N GLN A 3 14.74 2.77 17.26
CA GLN A 3 15.17 3.94 16.49
C GLN A 3 15.13 3.69 14.97
N ASP A 4 14.74 2.49 14.53
CA ASP A 4 14.83 2.05 13.13
C ASP A 4 13.69 2.57 12.24
N PHE A 5 12.62 3.11 12.84
CA PHE A 5 11.44 3.61 12.13
C PHE A 5 11.15 5.06 12.49
N GLU A 6 10.94 5.89 11.48
CA GLU A 6 10.59 7.30 11.63
C GLU A 6 9.26 7.61 10.93
N LEU A 7 8.47 8.51 11.51
CA LEU A 7 7.20 8.97 10.96
C LEU A 7 7.46 10.08 9.94
N LYS A 8 7.04 9.87 8.69
CA LYS A 8 6.98 10.90 7.66
C LYS A 8 5.55 11.43 7.52
N GLU A 9 5.45 12.75 7.41
CA GLU A 9 4.20 13.46 7.16
C GLU A 9 4.26 14.17 5.80
N LEU A 10 3.34 13.83 4.90
CA LEU A 10 3.21 14.48 3.60
C LEU A 10 1.76 14.95 3.42
N GLY A 11 1.51 16.23 3.68
CA GLY A 11 0.16 16.78 3.74
C GLY A 11 -0.65 16.06 4.83
N GLN A 12 -1.75 15.43 4.44
CA GLN A 12 -2.62 14.68 5.37
C GLN A 12 -2.19 13.21 5.57
N ILE A 13 -1.22 12.73 4.80
CA ILE A 13 -0.76 11.35 4.85
C ILE A 13 0.36 11.21 5.87
N LYS A 14 0.25 10.15 6.67
CA LYS A 14 1.26 9.75 7.65
C LYS A 14 1.65 8.30 7.41
N TYR A 15 2.93 8.03 7.29
CA TYR A 15 3.47 6.68 7.17
C TYR A 15 4.83 6.60 7.87
N PHE A 16 5.16 5.42 8.39
CA PHE A 16 6.51 5.16 8.87
C PHE A 16 7.38 4.65 7.75
N HIS A 17 8.67 4.96 7.78
CA HIS A 17 9.67 4.31 6.94
C HIS A 17 10.77 3.73 7.84
N CYS A 18 11.42 2.68 7.35
CA CYS A 18 12.59 2.09 7.98
C CYS A 18 13.84 2.84 7.50
N ILE A 19 14.58 3.41 8.46
CA ILE A 19 15.79 4.20 8.19
C ILE A 19 16.87 3.32 7.55
N GLU A 20 17.04 2.09 8.03
CA GLU A 20 18.04 1.16 7.50
C GLU A 20 17.79 0.78 6.03
N LEU A 21 16.52 0.65 5.62
CA LEU A 21 16.18 0.44 4.22
C LEU A 21 16.44 1.68 3.36
N ASP A 22 16.13 2.88 3.87
CA ASP A 22 16.43 4.14 3.18
C ASP A 22 17.95 4.32 3.00
N ASN A 23 18.75 3.99 4.01
CA ASN A 23 20.22 4.09 3.98
C ASN A 23 20.85 3.24 2.86
N THR A 24 20.17 2.18 2.40
CA THR A 24 20.66 1.37 1.27
C THR A 24 20.61 2.12 -0.07
N ASN A 25 19.75 3.13 -0.20
CA ASN A 25 19.41 3.78 -1.48
C ASN A 25 18.92 2.81 -2.58
N LEU A 26 18.49 1.59 -2.22
CA LEU A 26 18.04 0.57 -3.18
C LEU A 26 16.51 0.48 -3.30
N VAL A 27 15.79 0.90 -2.27
CA VAL A 27 14.35 0.67 -2.15
C VAL A 27 13.62 1.89 -1.62
N ILE A 28 12.34 1.99 -1.99
CA ILE A 28 11.37 2.86 -1.33
C ILE A 28 10.55 1.95 -0.41
N ASN A 29 10.37 2.34 0.85
CA ASN A 29 9.62 1.57 1.84
C ASN A 29 8.67 2.46 2.64
N ALA A 30 7.50 1.94 2.98
CA ALA A 30 6.49 2.65 3.76
C ALA A 30 5.56 1.68 4.51
N PHE A 31 5.26 2.04 5.75
CA PHE A 31 4.29 1.39 6.63
C PHE A 31 3.19 2.40 6.93
N THR A 32 2.04 2.24 6.29
CA THR A 32 0.97 3.23 6.30
C THR A 32 0.27 3.31 7.65
N THR A 33 -0.17 4.51 8.04
CA THR A 33 -1.17 4.66 9.10
C THR A 33 -2.59 4.63 8.51
N ARG A 34 -3.63 4.75 9.35
CA ARG A 34 -5.03 4.83 8.90
C ARG A 34 -5.48 6.23 8.44
N THR A 35 -4.63 7.25 8.57
CA THR A 35 -5.02 8.65 8.38
C THR A 35 -4.76 9.15 6.95
N GLY A 36 -5.54 10.14 6.51
CA GLY A 36 -5.30 10.85 5.25
C GLY A 36 -5.94 10.24 4.00
N GLY A 37 -6.79 9.22 4.13
CA GLY A 37 -7.59 8.71 3.02
C GLY A 37 -9.01 9.29 2.96
N VAL A 38 -9.84 8.68 2.10
CA VAL A 38 -11.21 9.11 1.77
C VAL A 38 -12.29 8.07 2.11
N SER A 39 -11.89 6.94 2.70
CA SER A 39 -12.82 5.93 3.19
C SER A 39 -13.66 6.45 4.35
N ARG A 40 -14.85 5.87 4.52
CA ARG A 40 -15.80 6.24 5.58
C ARG A 40 -15.98 5.08 6.54
N THR A 41 -16.58 5.34 7.71
CA THR A 41 -16.95 4.34 8.71
C THR A 41 -17.59 3.10 8.08
N PRO A 42 -17.12 1.88 8.44
CA PRO A 42 -16.11 1.56 9.47
C PRO A 42 -14.64 1.63 9.00
N PHE A 43 -14.38 2.09 7.78
CA PHE A 43 -13.07 2.05 7.10
C PHE A 43 -12.29 3.37 7.15
N ASP A 44 -12.68 4.30 8.02
CA ASP A 44 -12.02 5.62 8.13
C ASP A 44 -10.50 5.47 8.35
N ASN A 45 -9.61 6.10 7.60
CA ASN A 45 -9.81 6.94 6.41
C ASN A 45 -8.99 6.40 5.22
N LEU A 46 -7.81 5.84 5.46
CA LEU A 46 -6.91 5.28 4.45
C LEU A 46 -7.01 3.74 4.37
N ASN A 47 -8.20 3.22 4.06
CA ASN A 47 -8.34 1.78 3.80
C ASN A 47 -7.78 1.41 2.42
N LEU A 48 -6.84 0.46 2.40
CA LEU A 48 -6.17 -0.02 1.18
C LEU A 48 -6.68 -1.39 0.71
N SER A 49 -7.62 -1.99 1.45
CA SER A 49 -8.11 -3.34 1.19
C SER A 49 -9.37 -3.36 0.33
N TYR A 50 -9.32 -4.18 -0.73
CA TYR A 50 -10.45 -4.46 -1.61
C TYR A 50 -11.39 -5.57 -1.10
N ASN A 51 -11.03 -6.30 -0.04
CA ASN A 51 -11.75 -7.53 0.37
C ASN A 51 -12.49 -7.42 1.71
N VAL A 52 -12.68 -6.20 2.23
CA VAL A 52 -13.31 -5.93 3.54
C VAL A 52 -14.69 -5.28 3.45
N GLY A 53 -15.22 -5.05 2.24
CA GLY A 53 -16.55 -4.48 2.02
C GLY A 53 -16.62 -2.96 1.89
N ASP A 54 -15.49 -2.27 1.77
CA ASP A 54 -15.46 -0.84 1.44
C ASP A 54 -15.79 -0.60 -0.05
N LYS A 55 -16.15 0.64 -0.39
CA LYS A 55 -16.41 1.04 -1.77
C LYS A 55 -15.10 0.99 -2.57
N GLU A 56 -15.04 0.15 -3.60
CA GLU A 56 -13.84 -0.05 -4.44
C GLU A 56 -13.23 1.27 -4.94
N SER A 57 -14.06 2.27 -5.29
CA SER A 57 -13.56 3.58 -5.74
C SER A 57 -12.82 4.36 -4.66
N ARG A 58 -13.19 4.21 -3.38
CA ARG A 58 -12.49 4.85 -2.25
C ARG A 58 -11.17 4.12 -1.96
N VAL A 59 -11.18 2.80 -2.03
CA VAL A 59 -9.96 2.00 -1.91
C VAL A 59 -8.96 2.34 -3.02
N ALA A 60 -9.44 2.45 -4.27
CA ALA A 60 -8.61 2.88 -5.40
C ALA A 60 -8.01 4.28 -5.19
N GLU A 61 -8.81 5.23 -4.70
CA GLU A 61 -8.31 6.58 -4.39
C GLU A 61 -7.29 6.57 -3.23
N ASN A 62 -7.54 5.81 -2.17
CA ASN A 62 -6.59 5.69 -1.06
C ASN A 62 -5.24 5.10 -1.51
N ARG A 63 -5.27 4.07 -2.38
CA ARG A 63 -4.07 3.46 -2.95
C ARG A 63 -3.32 4.44 -3.85
N LYS A 64 -4.05 5.25 -4.63
CA LYS A 64 -3.47 6.35 -5.41
C LYS A 64 -2.82 7.37 -4.50
N ILE A 65 -3.52 7.86 -3.48
CA ILE A 65 -3.00 8.88 -2.54
C ILE A 65 -1.67 8.45 -1.91
N ILE A 66 -1.60 7.23 -1.35
CA ILE A 66 -0.36 6.78 -0.69
C ILE A 66 0.78 6.49 -1.66
N LEU A 67 0.49 5.97 -2.85
CA LEU A 67 1.56 5.65 -3.82
C LEU A 67 2.05 6.91 -4.55
N ASP A 68 1.17 7.88 -4.83
CA ASP A 68 1.57 9.20 -5.31
C ASP A 68 2.48 9.91 -4.29
N ALA A 69 2.20 9.78 -2.99
CA ALA A 69 3.06 10.30 -1.91
C ALA A 69 4.46 9.67 -1.86
N LEU A 70 4.62 8.49 -2.47
CA LEU A 70 5.90 7.77 -2.60
C LEU A 70 6.49 7.89 -4.01
N SER A 71 5.91 8.71 -4.88
CA SER A 71 6.29 8.84 -6.30
C SER A 71 6.22 7.51 -7.08
N ILE A 72 5.28 6.64 -6.72
CA ILE A 72 5.05 5.33 -7.36
C ILE A 72 3.73 5.38 -8.15
N ASP A 73 3.75 4.97 -9.41
CA ASP A 73 2.52 4.83 -10.19
C ASP A 73 1.65 3.69 -9.63
N TYR A 74 0.54 4.07 -9.00
CA TYR A 74 -0.41 3.15 -8.36
C TYR A 74 -0.97 2.08 -9.31
N ARG A 75 -1.03 2.35 -10.62
CA ARG A 75 -1.49 1.40 -11.65
C ARG A 75 -0.53 0.24 -11.84
N THR A 76 0.72 0.40 -11.41
CA THR A 76 1.77 -0.62 -11.57
C THR A 76 1.91 -1.51 -10.35
N ALA A 77 1.24 -1.19 -9.24
CA ALA A 77 1.30 -1.94 -8.00
C ALA A 77 0.87 -3.40 -8.22
N VAL A 78 1.60 -4.32 -7.58
CA VAL A 78 1.27 -5.74 -7.55
C VAL A 78 0.85 -6.11 -6.14
N THR A 79 -0.28 -6.80 -6.00
CA THR A 79 -0.74 -7.30 -4.69
C THR A 79 -0.98 -8.80 -4.73
N ALA A 80 -0.78 -9.43 -3.59
CA ALA A 80 -1.11 -10.84 -3.39
C ALA A 80 -2.56 -11.02 -2.94
N GLN A 81 -3.16 -12.14 -3.32
CA GLN A 81 -4.36 -12.66 -2.70
C GLN A 81 -3.96 -13.34 -1.40
N GLN A 82 -3.93 -12.58 -0.31
CA GLN A 82 -3.55 -13.11 0.99
C GLN A 82 -4.63 -14.08 1.50
N VAL A 83 -4.25 -15.35 1.68
CA VAL A 83 -5.14 -16.47 2.10
C VAL A 83 -4.63 -17.17 3.36
N HIS A 84 -3.77 -16.52 4.15
CA HIS A 84 -3.14 -17.08 5.36
C HIS A 84 -2.41 -18.41 5.13
N LYS A 85 -1.67 -18.50 4.02
CA LYS A 85 -0.76 -19.61 3.68
C LYS A 85 0.67 -19.10 3.51
N ASP A 86 1.59 -20.01 3.27
CA ASP A 86 3.04 -19.82 3.18
C ASP A 86 3.58 -19.84 1.75
N LYS A 87 2.70 -19.87 0.74
CA LYS A 87 3.12 -19.84 -0.67
C LYS A 87 3.76 -18.50 -1.03
N ILE A 88 4.95 -18.57 -1.63
CA ILE A 88 5.70 -17.42 -2.14
C ILE A 88 5.65 -17.44 -3.67
N SER A 89 5.45 -16.27 -4.28
CA SER A 89 5.41 -16.09 -5.74
C SER A 89 6.42 -15.03 -6.18
N LEU A 90 7.18 -15.33 -7.25
CA LEU A 90 8.12 -14.37 -7.85
C LEU A 90 7.36 -13.37 -8.73
N VAL A 91 7.54 -12.07 -8.46
CA VAL A 91 6.96 -10.97 -9.24
C VAL A 91 7.97 -10.47 -10.26
N ARG A 92 7.52 -10.32 -11.52
CA ARG A 92 8.31 -9.81 -12.64
C ARG A 92 7.67 -8.56 -13.25
N LYS A 93 8.33 -7.98 -14.25
CA LYS A 93 7.87 -6.74 -14.90
C LYS A 93 6.50 -6.92 -15.59
N GLU A 94 6.23 -8.10 -16.12
CA GLU A 94 4.95 -8.47 -16.73
C GLU A 94 3.77 -8.55 -15.73
N ASP A 95 4.05 -8.58 -14.43
CA ASP A 95 3.03 -8.65 -13.39
C ASP A 95 2.49 -7.27 -12.99
N LYS A 96 3.10 -6.18 -13.47
CA LYS A 96 2.69 -4.80 -13.14
C LYS A 96 1.17 -4.63 -13.27
N GLY A 97 0.55 -4.14 -12.19
CA GLY A 97 -0.88 -3.88 -12.11
C GLY A 97 -1.74 -5.07 -11.68
N LYS A 98 -1.18 -6.28 -11.50
CA LYS A 98 -1.93 -7.43 -10.96
C LYS A 98 -2.39 -7.13 -9.53
N GLY A 99 -3.70 -6.98 -9.37
CA GLY A 99 -4.31 -6.64 -8.09
C GLY A 99 -4.23 -5.16 -7.72
N ALA A 100 -3.86 -4.26 -8.65
CA ALA A 100 -3.85 -2.82 -8.40
C ALA A 100 -5.26 -2.27 -8.13
N PHE A 101 -6.27 -2.84 -8.79
CA PHE A 101 -7.66 -2.34 -8.77
C PHE A 101 -8.70 -3.33 -8.25
N LYS A 102 -8.37 -4.62 -8.19
CA LYS A 102 -9.30 -5.68 -7.79
C LYS A 102 -8.54 -6.81 -7.09
N TYR A 103 -9.02 -7.22 -5.92
CA TYR A 103 -8.43 -8.31 -5.14
C TYR A 103 -8.26 -9.60 -5.97
N SER A 104 -9.31 -10.02 -6.69
CA SER A 104 -9.31 -11.27 -7.46
C SER A 104 -8.36 -11.30 -8.67
N LYS A 105 -7.72 -10.18 -8.99
CA LYS A 105 -6.69 -10.07 -10.04
C LYS A 105 -5.27 -10.00 -9.49
N GLY A 106 -5.10 -10.14 -8.16
CA GLY A 106 -3.80 -10.24 -7.52
C GLY A 106 -3.11 -11.59 -7.76
N ILE A 107 -1.83 -11.66 -7.41
CA ILE A 107 -1.02 -12.88 -7.46
C ILE A 107 -1.51 -13.86 -6.39
N ALA A 108 -1.76 -15.11 -6.80
CA ALA A 108 -2.16 -16.21 -5.90
C ALA A 108 -0.98 -17.13 -5.56
#